data_AF-A0A7V3LXD0-F1
#
_entry.id   AF-A0A7V3LXD0-F1
#
_cell.length_a   1.000
_cell.length_b   1.000
_cell.length_c   1.000
_cell.angle_alpha   90.00
_cell.angle_beta   90.00
_cell.angle_gamma   90.00
#
_symmetry.space_group_name_H-M   'P 1'
#
loop_
_entity.id
_entity.type
_entity.pdbx_description
1 polymer ?
#
loop_
_entity_poly.entity_id
_entity_poly.type
_entity_poly.pdbx_seq_one_letter_code
_entity_poly.pdbx_strand_id
1 'polypeptide(L)'
;MLNSMIRRDWLVFAARMAIAVVGVALLWALLLRGQDATWDRLQKGEALRVALDPSFPPFESTDASGRLVGLDVDLAREIGRRLNIPVTFLPIAFDGLTDAVMAGKADVVISAFPLDERLTEDVRYSQPYFEGGLVMVTRVDSAIASPDQLTSAQVAVEWGGQGDSWARAQGLTAIFRTETPDEALDAVLSGEVDAAIVDVVTAALYPKQGLRIHAPPLVSDPYVIVLPKQAPKLADAIDDALTAIMTDGAWDALAARYFPNPPLKPVISNQ
;
A
#
# COMPACT_ATOMS: atom_id res chain seq x y z
N MET A 1 -19.01 -20.73 -62.58
CA MET A 1 -17.96 -21.52 -61.88
C MET A 1 -16.64 -20.77 -61.72
N LEU A 2 -16.15 -20.00 -62.71
CA LEU A 2 -14.87 -19.28 -62.58
C LEU A 2 -14.85 -18.22 -61.44
N ASN A 3 -15.96 -17.49 -61.26
CA ASN A 3 -16.05 -16.39 -60.28
C ASN A 3 -16.10 -16.86 -58.80
N SER A 4 -16.55 -18.09 -58.56
CA SER A 4 -16.59 -18.69 -57.21
C SER A 4 -15.22 -19.25 -56.79
N MET A 5 -14.40 -19.72 -57.74
CA MET A 5 -13.03 -20.15 -57.47
C MET A 5 -12.14 -18.96 -57.09
N ILE A 6 -12.19 -17.88 -57.86
CA ILE A 6 -11.38 -16.67 -57.60
C ILE A 6 -11.72 -16.05 -56.24
N ARG A 7 -13.01 -16.00 -55.86
CA ARG A 7 -13.43 -15.53 -54.53
C ARG A 7 -12.90 -16.42 -53.41
N ARG A 8 -12.91 -17.74 -53.58
CA ARG A 8 -12.43 -18.67 -52.55
C ARG A 8 -10.92 -18.54 -52.35
N ASP A 9 -10.16 -18.45 -53.44
CA ASP A 9 -8.70 -18.33 -53.38
C ASP A 9 -8.28 -16.96 -52.79
N TRP A 10 -9.02 -15.90 -53.12
CA TRP A 10 -8.82 -14.57 -52.52
C TRP A 10 -9.14 -14.53 -51.02
N LEU A 11 -10.24 -15.17 -50.59
CA LEU A 11 -10.59 -15.28 -49.16
C LEU A 11 -9.56 -16.09 -48.37
N VAL A 12 -9.04 -17.19 -48.94
CA VAL A 12 -7.97 -18.00 -48.32
C VAL A 12 -6.67 -17.20 -48.24
N PHE A 13 -6.33 -16.43 -49.27
CA PHE A 13 -5.16 -15.55 -49.26
C PHE A 13 -5.29 -14.44 -48.20
N ALA A 14 -6.44 -13.75 -48.14
CA ALA A 14 -6.71 -12.70 -47.16
C ALA A 14 -6.67 -13.23 -45.72
N ALA A 15 -7.24 -14.43 -45.47
CA ALA A 15 -7.19 -15.08 -44.16
C ALA A 15 -5.75 -15.43 -43.73
N ARG A 16 -4.92 -15.95 -44.64
CA ARG A 16 -3.50 -16.24 -44.37
C ARG A 16 -2.70 -14.97 -44.06
N MET A 17 -2.96 -13.89 -44.77
CA MET A 17 -2.31 -12.60 -44.54
C MET A 17 -2.73 -12.01 -43.19
N ALA A 18 -4.01 -12.10 -42.82
CA ALA A 18 -4.51 -11.66 -41.52
C ALA A 18 -3.86 -12.46 -40.37
N ILE A 19 -3.75 -13.79 -40.50
CA ILE A 19 -3.07 -14.65 -39.52
C ILE A 19 -1.58 -14.27 -39.39
N ALA A 20 -0.89 -13.99 -40.50
CA ALA A 20 0.51 -13.56 -40.47
C ALA A 20 0.70 -12.20 -39.76
N VAL A 21 -0.18 -11.23 -40.04
CA VAL A 21 -0.16 -9.91 -39.39
C VAL A 21 -0.43 -10.04 -37.89
N VAL A 22 -1.42 -10.83 -37.48
CA VAL A 22 -1.70 -11.12 -36.07
C VAL A 22 -0.52 -11.85 -35.42
N GLY A 23 0.10 -12.82 -36.10
CA GLY A 23 1.27 -13.53 -35.60
C GLY A 23 2.46 -12.61 -35.37
N VAL A 24 2.75 -11.70 -36.31
CA VAL A 24 3.82 -10.69 -36.17
C VAL A 24 3.49 -9.71 -35.05
N ALA A 25 2.25 -9.22 -34.95
CA ALA A 25 1.82 -8.32 -33.87
C ALA A 25 1.93 -8.98 -32.48
N LEU A 26 1.58 -10.26 -32.36
CA LEU A 26 1.74 -11.04 -31.13
C LEU A 26 3.22 -11.27 -30.79
N LEU A 27 4.07 -11.54 -31.79
CA LEU A 27 5.52 -11.69 -31.59
C LEU A 27 6.16 -10.37 -31.13
N TRP A 28 5.77 -9.26 -31.74
CA TRP A 28 6.20 -7.91 -31.34
C TRP A 28 5.71 -7.55 -29.94
N ALA A 29 4.46 -7.86 -29.60
CA ALA A 29 3.93 -7.66 -28.25
C ALA A 29 4.69 -8.52 -27.21
N LEU A 30 5.09 -9.75 -27.56
CA LEU A 30 5.93 -10.60 -26.71
C LEU A 30 7.34 -10.01 -26.52
N LEU A 31 7.95 -9.48 -27.58
CA LEU A 31 9.27 -8.85 -27.51
C LEU A 31 9.26 -7.56 -26.69
N LEU A 32 8.18 -6.77 -26.77
CA LEU A 32 7.99 -5.57 -25.97
C LEU A 32 7.70 -5.89 -24.49
N ARG A 33 6.98 -6.99 -24.20
CA ARG A 33 6.77 -7.46 -22.81
C ARG A 33 8.06 -7.85 -22.08
N GLY A 34 9.15 -8.12 -22.80
CA GLY A 34 10.46 -8.43 -22.21
C GLY A 34 11.28 -7.21 -21.83
N GLN A 35 10.91 -6.00 -22.28
CA GLN A 35 11.68 -4.78 -22.03
C GLN A 35 11.18 -4.07 -20.76
N ASP A 36 11.98 -4.17 -19.71
CA ASP A 36 11.82 -3.39 -18.49
C ASP A 36 13.12 -2.59 -18.33
N ALA A 37 13.15 -1.41 -18.96
CA ALA A 37 14.35 -0.58 -18.99
C ALA A 37 14.77 -0.14 -17.57
N THR A 38 13.81 0.01 -16.66
CA THR A 38 14.07 0.31 -15.26
C THR A 38 14.81 -0.84 -14.60
N TRP A 39 14.30 -2.08 -14.72
CA TRP A 39 14.95 -3.26 -14.19
C TRP A 39 16.34 -3.48 -14.79
N ASP A 40 16.47 -3.39 -16.12
CA ASP A 40 17.74 -3.61 -16.81
C ASP A 40 18.83 -2.62 -16.36
N ARG A 41 18.44 -1.39 -16.02
CA ARG A 41 19.31 -0.36 -15.46
C ARG A 41 19.79 -0.73 -14.05
N LEU A 42 18.86 -1.16 -13.19
CA LEU A 42 19.18 -1.57 -11.83
C LEU A 42 20.10 -2.81 -11.80
N GLN A 43 19.88 -3.77 -12.69
CA GLN A 43 20.73 -4.97 -12.82
C GLN A 43 22.17 -4.66 -13.29
N LYS A 44 22.40 -3.47 -13.87
CA LYS A 44 23.76 -2.98 -14.21
C LYS A 44 24.45 -2.30 -13.02
N GLY A 45 23.84 -2.32 -11.83
CA GLY A 45 24.40 -1.78 -10.60
C GLY A 45 24.02 -0.32 -10.32
N GLU A 46 23.09 0.26 -11.09
CA GLU A 46 22.57 1.58 -10.76
C GLU A 46 21.60 1.54 -9.58
N ALA A 47 21.46 2.69 -8.91
CA ALA A 47 20.60 2.78 -7.75
C ALA A 47 19.10 2.81 -8.12
N LEU A 48 18.31 2.17 -7.25
CA LEU A 48 16.86 2.39 -7.14
C LEU A 48 16.63 3.79 -6.59
N ARG A 49 15.93 4.62 -7.36
CA ARG A 49 15.57 5.99 -7.02
C ARG A 49 14.16 5.96 -6.43
N VAL A 50 14.07 6.22 -5.13
CA VAL A 50 12.83 6.16 -4.36
C VAL A 50 12.36 7.59 -4.12
N ALA A 51 11.22 7.97 -4.68
CA ALA A 51 10.57 9.23 -4.37
C ALA A 51 9.78 9.10 -3.06
N LEU A 52 9.88 10.11 -2.20
CA LEU A 52 9.13 10.21 -0.95
C LEU A 52 8.93 11.68 -0.54
N ASP A 53 7.94 11.93 0.32
CA ASP A 53 7.70 13.22 0.96
C ASP A 53 8.06 13.13 2.45
N PRO A 54 9.19 13.71 2.90
CA PRO A 54 9.68 13.55 4.27
C PRO A 54 8.96 14.46 5.27
N SER A 55 7.63 14.50 5.21
CA SER A 55 6.74 15.28 6.09
C SER A 55 5.73 14.42 6.85
N PHE A 56 5.80 13.09 6.72
CA PHE A 56 4.82 12.16 7.31
C PHE A 56 5.46 11.14 8.27
N PRO A 57 5.89 11.55 9.47
CA PRO A 57 6.35 10.62 10.49
C PRO A 57 5.19 9.71 10.96
N PRO A 58 5.47 8.44 11.30
CA PRO A 58 6.78 7.82 11.41
C PRO A 58 7.27 7.15 10.11
N PHE A 59 6.54 7.30 9.00
CA PHE A 59 6.86 6.65 7.73
C PHE A 59 8.08 7.27 7.08
N GLU A 60 8.11 8.60 6.97
CA GLU A 60 9.28 9.31 6.48
C GLU A 60 9.35 10.73 7.04
N SER A 61 10.55 11.14 7.40
CA SER A 61 10.85 12.49 7.88
C SER A 61 12.32 12.82 7.67
N THR A 62 12.66 14.09 7.89
CA THR A 62 14.05 14.53 7.94
C THR A 62 14.45 14.76 9.40
N ASP A 63 15.49 14.07 9.87
CA ASP A 63 16.02 14.26 11.22
C ASP A 63 16.76 15.60 11.37
N ALA A 64 17.14 15.95 12.61
CA ALA A 64 17.85 17.20 12.90
C ALA A 64 19.22 17.34 12.18
N SER A 65 19.78 16.25 11.66
CA SER A 65 21.02 16.25 10.89
C SER A 65 20.80 16.36 9.37
N GLY A 66 19.55 16.45 8.92
CA GLY A 66 19.19 16.50 7.50
C GLY A 66 19.10 15.13 6.83
N ARG A 67 19.08 14.03 7.60
CA ARG A 67 18.99 12.67 7.04
C ARG A 67 17.55 12.21 6.97
N LEU A 68 17.21 11.50 5.89
CA LEU A 68 15.94 10.80 5.76
C LEU A 68 15.88 9.60 6.71
N VAL A 69 14.83 9.55 7.51
CA VAL A 69 14.53 8.50 8.51
C VAL A 69 13.05 8.16 8.49
N GLY A 70 12.70 6.94 8.91
CA GLY A 70 11.32 6.48 9.03
C GLY A 70 11.11 5.06 8.48
N LEU A 71 9.92 4.51 8.69
CA LEU A 71 9.55 3.17 8.23
C LEU A 71 9.81 2.98 6.74
N ASP A 72 9.36 3.92 5.90
CA ASP A 72 9.42 3.80 4.44
C ASP A 72 10.85 3.93 3.92
N VAL A 73 11.65 4.78 4.57
CA VAL A 73 13.09 4.89 4.29
C VAL A 73 13.80 3.57 4.58
N ASP A 74 13.48 2.92 5.69
CA ASP A 74 14.11 1.66 6.07
C ASP A 74 13.55 0.45 5.31
N LEU A 75 12.26 0.47 4.96
CA LEU A 75 11.64 -0.49 4.06
C LEU A 75 12.29 -0.44 2.68
N ALA A 76 12.49 0.76 2.13
CA ALA A 76 13.18 0.95 0.85
C ALA A 76 14.61 0.37 0.89
N ARG A 77 15.36 0.62 1.96
CA ARG A 77 16.71 0.07 2.16
C ARG A 77 16.68 -1.45 2.27
N GLU A 78 15.72 -2.02 2.98
CA GLU A 78 15.57 -3.47 3.13
C GLU A 78 15.22 -4.15 1.80
N ILE A 79 14.33 -3.55 1.00
CA ILE A 79 14.04 -4.00 -0.37
C ILE A 79 15.32 -3.96 -1.21
N GLY A 80 16.05 -2.84 -1.21
CA GLY A 80 17.32 -2.72 -1.93
C GLY A 80 18.35 -3.78 -1.51
N ARG A 81 18.45 -4.06 -0.21
CA ARG A 81 19.32 -5.12 0.33
C ARG A 81 18.96 -6.50 -0.20
N ARG A 82 17.66 -6.85 -0.23
CA ARG A 82 17.18 -8.16 -0.73
C ARG A 82 17.40 -8.31 -2.22
N LEU A 83 17.27 -7.23 -2.97
CA LEU A 83 17.49 -7.22 -4.41
C LEU A 83 18.96 -7.03 -4.81
N ASN A 84 19.85 -6.79 -3.85
CA ASN A 84 21.25 -6.41 -4.06
C ASN A 84 21.39 -5.17 -4.98
N ILE A 85 20.51 -4.17 -4.77
CA ILE A 85 20.44 -2.92 -5.53
C ILE A 85 20.67 -1.74 -4.54
N PRO A 86 21.58 -0.80 -4.84
CA PRO A 86 21.75 0.38 -4.00
C PRO A 86 20.51 1.27 -4.05
N VAL A 87 20.21 1.99 -2.96
CA VAL A 87 19.03 2.85 -2.87
C VAL A 87 19.45 4.30 -2.74
N THR A 88 18.77 5.17 -3.49
CA THR A 88 18.89 6.62 -3.41
C THR A 88 17.50 7.22 -3.28
N PHE A 89 17.39 8.34 -2.58
CA PHE A 89 16.10 8.99 -2.31
C PHE A 89 15.96 10.30 -3.08
N LEU A 90 14.75 10.57 -3.56
CA LEU A 90 14.34 11.81 -4.19
C LEU A 90 13.24 12.45 -3.31
N PRO A 91 13.60 13.29 -2.34
CA PRO A 91 12.62 13.97 -1.50
C PRO A 91 11.90 15.06 -2.31
N ILE A 92 10.58 14.94 -2.46
CA ILE A 92 9.70 15.90 -3.15
C ILE A 92 8.33 15.94 -2.47
N ALA A 93 7.51 16.97 -2.76
CA ALA A 93 6.17 17.06 -2.22
C ALA A 93 5.27 15.91 -2.72
N PHE A 94 4.34 15.46 -1.87
CA PHE A 94 3.46 14.30 -2.12
C PHE A 94 2.75 14.37 -3.48
N ASP A 95 2.19 15.55 -3.83
CA ASP A 95 1.48 15.79 -5.10
C ASP A 95 2.34 15.52 -6.35
N GLY A 96 3.67 15.54 -6.23
CA GLY A 96 4.61 15.30 -7.33
C GLY A 96 5.16 13.88 -7.40
N LEU A 97 4.82 12.98 -6.48
CA LEU A 97 5.42 11.65 -6.36
C LEU A 97 5.10 10.78 -7.58
N THR A 98 3.83 10.66 -7.95
CA THR A 98 3.38 9.89 -9.11
C THR A 98 3.98 10.44 -10.41
N ASP A 99 3.97 11.77 -10.57
CA ASP A 99 4.56 12.45 -11.74
C ASP A 99 6.06 12.18 -11.88
N ALA A 100 6.80 12.09 -10.76
CA ALA A 100 8.22 11.78 -10.78
C ALA A 100 8.48 10.35 -11.30
N VAL A 101 7.62 9.40 -10.98
CA VAL A 101 7.68 8.03 -11.52
C VAL A 101 7.29 8.01 -13.00
N MET A 102 6.19 8.66 -13.38
CA MET A 102 5.72 8.71 -14.77
C MET A 102 6.73 9.42 -15.70
N ALA A 103 7.41 10.45 -15.20
CA ALA A 103 8.46 11.16 -15.92
C ALA A 103 9.83 10.44 -15.89
N GLY A 104 9.94 9.30 -15.21
CA GLY A 104 11.18 8.53 -15.08
C GLY A 104 12.27 9.19 -14.24
N LYS A 105 11.92 10.18 -13.41
CA LYS A 105 12.83 10.82 -12.43
C LYS A 105 13.06 9.94 -11.21
N ALA A 106 12.05 9.17 -10.80
CA ALA A 106 12.13 8.12 -9.81
C ALA A 106 11.74 6.77 -10.43
N ASP A 107 12.15 5.69 -9.78
CA ASP A 107 11.79 4.32 -10.18
C ASP A 107 10.62 3.79 -9.37
N VAL A 108 10.45 4.26 -8.14
CA VAL A 108 9.31 3.91 -7.27
C VAL A 108 8.93 5.07 -6.34
N VAL A 109 7.71 5.03 -5.81
CA VAL A 109 7.27 5.82 -4.63
C VAL A 109 7.12 4.88 -3.44
N ILE A 110 7.73 5.22 -2.31
CA ILE A 110 7.52 4.57 -1.01
C ILE A 110 7.37 5.72 0.00
N SER A 111 6.12 6.10 0.28
CA SER A 111 5.79 7.29 1.09
C SER A 111 4.38 7.22 1.69
N ALA A 112 4.07 6.13 2.42
CA ALA A 112 2.74 5.84 2.98
C ALA A 112 1.60 6.00 1.96
N PHE A 113 1.88 5.67 0.69
CA PHE A 113 1.03 6.07 -0.43
C PHE A 113 -0.25 5.22 -0.45
N PRO A 114 -1.44 5.80 -0.19
CA PRO A 114 -2.69 5.05 -0.23
C PRO A 114 -3.00 4.61 -1.66
N LEU A 115 -3.53 3.40 -1.82
CA LEU A 115 -3.93 2.90 -3.12
C LEU A 115 -4.98 3.84 -3.75
N ASP A 116 -4.63 4.46 -4.87
CA ASP A 116 -5.56 5.27 -5.66
C ASP A 116 -5.97 4.51 -6.92
N GLU A 117 -7.19 3.98 -6.92
CA GLU A 117 -7.75 3.23 -8.05
C GLU A 117 -7.74 4.03 -9.37
N ARG A 118 -7.79 5.36 -9.29
CA ARG A 118 -7.86 6.24 -10.47
C ARG A 118 -6.56 6.25 -11.28
N LEU A 119 -5.43 5.93 -10.64
CA LEU A 119 -4.11 5.92 -11.28
C LEU A 119 -3.73 4.53 -11.82
N THR A 120 -4.58 3.51 -11.62
CA THR A 120 -4.24 2.13 -12.01
C THR A 120 -3.99 1.94 -13.50
N GLU A 121 -4.47 2.83 -14.36
CA GLU A 121 -4.14 2.84 -15.80
C GLU A 121 -2.74 3.43 -16.09
N ASP A 122 -2.28 4.38 -15.26
CA ASP A 122 -1.06 5.15 -15.45
C ASP A 122 0.17 4.58 -14.75
N VAL A 123 -0.04 3.85 -13.65
CA VAL A 123 1.03 3.25 -12.83
C VAL A 123 0.74 1.78 -12.50
N ARG A 124 1.73 1.12 -11.91
CA ARG A 124 1.55 -0.16 -11.20
C ARG A 124 1.66 0.08 -9.70
N TYR A 125 0.96 -0.76 -8.94
CA TYR A 125 1.12 -0.85 -7.50
C TYR A 125 1.73 -2.20 -7.15
N SER A 126 2.57 -2.24 -6.11
CA SER A 126 2.94 -3.47 -5.42
C SER A 126 1.73 -4.05 -4.67
N GLN A 127 1.90 -5.24 -4.11
CA GLN A 127 1.08 -5.63 -2.97
C GLN A 127 1.22 -4.60 -1.81
N PRO A 128 0.18 -4.41 -0.99
CA PRO A 128 0.27 -3.49 0.13
C PRO A 128 1.33 -3.91 1.15
N TYR A 129 2.01 -2.94 1.76
CA TYR A 129 2.99 -3.17 2.82
C TYR A 129 2.55 -2.67 4.20
N PHE A 130 1.44 -1.93 4.25
CA PHE A 130 0.83 -1.43 5.48
C PHE A 130 -0.68 -1.33 5.27
N GLU A 131 -1.47 -1.71 6.28
CA GLU A 131 -2.93 -1.55 6.25
C GLU A 131 -3.29 -0.29 7.03
N GLY A 132 -3.67 0.77 6.31
CA GLY A 132 -4.20 2.01 6.86
C GLY A 132 -5.70 1.94 7.18
N GLY A 133 -6.24 3.08 7.60
CA GLY A 133 -7.69 3.27 7.74
C GLY A 133 -8.21 3.07 9.16
N LEU A 134 -9.54 2.90 9.28
CA LEU A 134 -10.21 2.85 10.58
C LEU A 134 -10.17 1.46 11.19
N VAL A 135 -9.91 1.41 12.49
CA VAL A 135 -9.84 0.19 13.27
C VAL A 135 -10.70 0.27 14.53
N MET A 136 -11.17 -0.89 14.97
CA MET A 136 -11.73 -1.06 16.30
C MET A 136 -10.58 -1.31 17.28
N VAL A 137 -10.56 -0.56 18.37
CA VAL A 137 -9.60 -0.71 19.46
C VAL A 137 -10.34 -1.04 20.75
N THR A 138 -9.89 -2.06 21.48
CA THR A 138 -10.44 -2.42 22.80
C THR A 138 -9.31 -2.61 23.80
N ARG A 139 -9.62 -2.80 25.09
CA ARG A 139 -8.62 -3.33 26.03
C ARG A 139 -8.25 -4.77 25.68
N VAL A 140 -7.02 -5.17 25.99
CA VAL A 140 -6.55 -6.54 25.79
C VAL A 140 -7.39 -7.59 26.55
N ASP A 141 -8.09 -7.23 27.62
CA ASP A 141 -8.95 -8.13 28.38
C ASP A 141 -10.44 -8.06 27.98
N SER A 142 -10.79 -7.23 26.99
CA SER A 142 -12.16 -7.09 26.52
C SER A 142 -12.66 -8.37 25.83
N ALA A 143 -13.94 -8.70 26.07
CA ALA A 143 -14.65 -9.76 25.37
C ALA A 143 -15.15 -9.35 23.98
N ILE A 144 -15.07 -8.06 23.63
CA ILE A 144 -15.37 -7.56 22.29
C ILE A 144 -14.23 -7.94 21.35
N ALA A 145 -14.59 -8.70 20.31
CA ALA A 145 -13.68 -9.25 19.32
C ALA A 145 -14.15 -9.00 17.87
N SER A 146 -15.38 -8.52 17.66
CA SER A 146 -15.87 -8.19 16.32
C SER A 146 -16.71 -6.90 16.28
N PRO A 147 -16.78 -6.23 15.11
CA PRO A 147 -17.54 -4.99 14.95
C PRO A 147 -19.04 -5.12 15.26
N ASP A 148 -19.64 -6.30 15.05
CA ASP A 148 -21.07 -6.54 15.30
C ASP A 148 -21.45 -6.33 16.79
N GLN A 149 -20.49 -6.58 17.69
CA GLN A 149 -20.68 -6.42 19.14
C GLN A 149 -20.68 -4.95 19.57
N LEU A 150 -20.31 -4.01 18.69
CA LEU A 150 -20.31 -2.58 18.99
C LEU A 150 -21.71 -2.00 19.17
N THR A 151 -22.74 -2.65 18.61
CA THR A 151 -24.14 -2.21 18.73
C THR A 151 -24.65 -2.18 20.17
N SER A 152 -24.07 -3.01 21.04
CA SER A 152 -24.39 -3.08 22.47
C SER A 152 -23.32 -2.44 23.37
N ALA A 153 -22.28 -1.83 22.78
CA ALA A 153 -21.12 -1.30 23.47
C ALA A 153 -21.14 0.23 23.53
N GLN A 154 -20.47 0.82 24.53
CA GLN A 154 -20.15 2.24 24.53
C GLN A 154 -18.88 2.46 23.70
N VAL A 155 -19.00 3.24 22.61
CA VAL A 155 -17.92 3.41 21.62
C VAL A 155 -17.41 4.84 21.61
N ALA A 156 -16.12 5.03 21.89
CA ALA A 156 -15.46 6.32 21.80
C ALA A 156 -14.99 6.66 20.38
N VAL A 157 -15.20 7.91 19.99
CA VAL A 157 -14.77 8.47 18.69
C VAL A 157 -14.32 9.92 18.87
N GLU A 158 -13.48 10.41 17.97
CA GLU A 158 -13.21 11.85 17.83
C GLU A 158 -14.43 12.55 17.21
N TRP A 159 -14.87 13.65 17.83
CA TRP A 159 -16.01 14.44 17.35
C TRP A 159 -15.78 14.95 15.92
N GLY A 160 -16.70 14.59 15.02
CA GLY A 160 -16.63 15.03 13.62
C GLY A 160 -15.59 14.30 12.76
N GLY A 161 -14.82 13.39 13.34
CA GLY A 161 -13.86 12.56 12.62
C GLY A 161 -14.50 11.45 11.78
N GLN A 162 -13.67 10.72 11.05
CA GLN A 162 -14.12 9.61 10.21
C GLN A 162 -14.76 8.48 11.06
N GLY A 163 -14.21 8.21 12.25
CA GLY A 163 -14.76 7.22 13.19
C GLY A 163 -16.17 7.55 13.66
N ASP A 164 -16.48 8.82 13.97
CA ASP A 164 -17.84 9.26 14.32
C ASP A 164 -18.80 9.07 13.14
N SER A 165 -18.36 9.48 11.95
CA SER A 165 -19.16 9.33 10.74
C SER A 165 -19.46 7.86 10.42
N TRP A 166 -18.47 6.98 10.56
CA TRP A 166 -18.63 5.54 10.40
C TRP A 166 -19.57 4.96 11.47
N ALA A 167 -19.36 5.29 12.75
CA ALA A 167 -20.17 4.80 13.87
C ALA A 167 -21.66 5.14 13.69
N ARG A 168 -21.96 6.38 13.27
CA ARG A 168 -23.33 6.80 12.95
C ARG A 168 -23.90 6.07 11.74
N ALA A 169 -23.10 5.86 10.69
CA ALA A 169 -23.53 5.13 9.49
C ALA A 169 -23.87 3.66 9.78
N GLN A 170 -23.18 3.03 10.74
CA GLN A 170 -23.50 1.69 11.23
C GLN A 170 -24.68 1.63 12.22
N GLY A 171 -25.29 2.77 12.55
CA GLY A 171 -26.42 2.82 13.47
C GLY A 171 -26.04 2.64 14.95
N LEU A 172 -24.78 2.87 15.32
CA LEU A 172 -24.38 2.84 16.72
C LEU A 172 -25.08 3.97 17.49
N THR A 173 -25.61 3.64 18.66
CA THR A 173 -26.43 4.57 19.46
C THR A 173 -25.68 5.12 20.68
N ALA A 174 -24.82 4.32 21.30
CA ALA A 174 -24.02 4.71 22.47
C ALA A 174 -22.63 5.24 22.06
N ILE A 175 -22.60 6.41 21.42
CA ILE A 175 -21.36 7.05 20.95
C ILE A 175 -20.86 8.06 21.99
N PHE A 176 -19.68 7.81 22.54
CA PHE A 176 -18.94 8.74 23.40
C PHE A 176 -18.00 9.59 22.52
N ARG A 177 -18.19 10.91 22.51
CA ARG A 177 -17.36 11.81 21.69
C ARG A 177 -16.31 12.49 22.53
N THR A 178 -15.10 12.51 21.97
CA THR A 178 -13.91 13.13 22.53
C THR A 178 -13.39 14.22 21.60
N GLU A 179 -12.53 15.10 22.10
CA GLU A 179 -11.94 16.15 21.27
C GLU A 179 -10.82 15.61 20.39
N THR A 180 -10.13 14.56 20.84
CA THR A 180 -9.01 13.95 20.11
C THR A 180 -9.09 12.43 20.09
N PRO A 181 -8.48 11.75 19.09
CA PRO A 181 -8.40 10.29 19.07
C PRO A 181 -7.68 9.69 20.30
N ASP A 182 -6.67 10.37 20.83
CA ASP A 182 -5.92 9.92 22.02
C ASP A 182 -6.82 9.89 23.27
N GLU A 183 -7.74 10.84 23.40
CA GLU A 183 -8.75 10.83 24.47
C GLU A 183 -9.73 9.64 24.31
N ALA A 184 -10.11 9.30 23.07
CA ALA A 184 -10.93 8.11 22.83
C ALA A 184 -10.21 6.82 23.27
N LEU A 185 -8.91 6.73 22.99
CA LEU A 185 -8.07 5.60 23.42
C LEU A 185 -7.87 5.58 24.95
N ASP A 186 -7.70 6.75 25.57
CA ASP A 186 -7.63 6.89 27.03
C ASP A 186 -8.91 6.41 27.71
N ALA A 187 -10.09 6.73 27.16
CA ALA A 187 -11.38 6.27 27.68
C ALA A 187 -11.55 4.74 27.59
N VAL A 188 -11.03 4.11 26.54
CA VAL A 188 -11.01 2.63 26.44
C VAL A 188 -10.07 2.04 27.49
N LEU A 189 -8.87 2.60 27.59
CA LEU A 189 -7.83 2.10 28.50
C LEU A 189 -8.26 2.20 29.96
N SER A 190 -8.99 3.26 30.34
CA SER A 190 -9.49 3.50 31.70
C SER A 190 -10.67 2.61 32.09
N GLY A 191 -11.38 2.02 31.12
CA GLY A 191 -12.61 1.29 31.38
C GLY A 191 -13.88 2.15 31.32
N GLU A 192 -13.78 3.42 30.95
CA GLU A 192 -14.94 4.30 30.80
C GLU A 192 -15.82 3.90 29.61
N VAL A 193 -15.21 3.42 28.54
CA VAL A 193 -15.89 2.90 27.34
C VAL A 193 -15.35 1.52 26.97
N ASP A 194 -16.10 0.81 26.13
CA ASP A 194 -15.81 -0.58 25.78
C ASP A 194 -14.85 -0.70 24.59
N ALA A 195 -14.96 0.24 23.64
CA ALA A 195 -14.18 0.27 22.40
C ALA A 195 -13.99 1.70 21.90
N ALA A 196 -12.99 1.90 21.05
CA ALA A 196 -12.81 3.12 20.27
C ALA A 196 -12.74 2.80 18.78
N ILE A 197 -13.15 3.75 17.95
CA ILE A 197 -12.94 3.72 16.50
C ILE A 197 -12.03 4.88 16.14
N VAL A 198 -10.80 4.56 15.74
CA VAL A 198 -9.75 5.51 15.41
C VAL A 198 -9.00 5.07 14.16
N ASP A 199 -8.18 5.95 13.59
CA ASP A 199 -7.21 5.58 12.57
C ASP A 199 -6.14 4.63 13.14
N VAL A 200 -5.71 3.66 12.34
CA VAL A 200 -4.73 2.64 12.74
C VAL A 200 -3.35 3.22 13.06
N VAL A 201 -2.91 4.28 12.37
CA VAL A 201 -1.63 4.94 12.65
C VAL A 201 -1.70 5.59 14.02
N THR A 202 -2.80 6.29 14.33
CA THR A 202 -3.07 6.82 15.67
C THR A 202 -3.02 5.72 16.72
N ALA A 203 -3.76 4.62 16.53
CA ALA A 203 -3.79 3.51 17.48
C ALA A 203 -2.40 2.87 17.68
N ALA A 204 -1.63 2.73 16.61
CA ALA A 204 -0.30 2.14 16.63
C ALA A 204 0.74 3.06 17.30
N LEU A 205 0.60 4.38 17.15
CA LEU A 205 1.46 5.39 17.77
C LEU A 205 1.12 5.70 19.23
N TYR A 206 -0.07 5.31 19.68
CA TYR A 206 -0.52 5.59 21.03
C TYR A 206 0.50 5.09 22.08
N PRO A 207 0.96 5.94 23.01
CA PRO A 207 2.14 5.65 23.82
C PRO A 207 1.88 4.65 24.96
N LYS A 208 0.61 4.44 25.35
CA LYS A 208 0.25 3.54 26.45
C LYS A 208 -0.06 2.14 25.91
N GLN A 209 0.24 1.15 26.74
CA GLN A 209 0.04 -0.28 26.46
C GLN A 209 -1.30 -0.76 27.04
N GLY A 210 -1.72 -1.96 26.66
CA GLY A 210 -2.96 -2.58 27.20
C GLY A 210 -4.18 -2.42 26.29
N LEU A 211 -3.99 -1.88 25.09
CA LEU A 211 -4.98 -1.86 24.02
C LEU A 211 -4.70 -2.95 22.99
N ARG A 212 -5.76 -3.39 22.30
CA ARG A 212 -5.73 -4.33 21.18
C ARG A 212 -6.38 -3.66 19.98
N ILE A 213 -5.63 -3.58 18.89
CA ILE A 213 -6.13 -3.22 17.56
C ILE A 213 -6.69 -4.48 16.91
N HIS A 214 -7.92 -4.44 16.42
CA HIS A 214 -8.58 -5.60 15.81
C HIS A 214 -8.47 -5.58 14.29
N ALA A 215 -8.28 -6.77 13.72
CA ALA A 215 -8.38 -7.05 12.29
C ALA A 215 -9.68 -7.81 11.97
N PRO A 216 -10.25 -7.67 10.75
CA PRO A 216 -9.85 -6.72 9.71
C PRO A 216 -10.18 -5.27 10.09
N PRO A 217 -9.61 -4.26 9.39
CA PRO A 217 -10.00 -2.88 9.60
C PRO A 217 -11.49 -2.67 9.28
N LEU A 218 -12.10 -1.67 9.92
CA LEU A 218 -13.47 -1.23 9.67
C LEU A 218 -13.60 -0.51 8.33
N VAL A 219 -12.54 0.22 7.94
CA VAL A 219 -12.35 0.84 6.64
C VAL A 219 -10.91 0.57 6.24
N SER A 220 -10.71 -0.10 5.10
CA SER A 220 -9.39 -0.41 4.55
C SER A 220 -8.84 0.78 3.79
N ASP A 221 -7.56 1.08 3.99
CA ASP A 221 -6.81 2.11 3.27
C ASP A 221 -5.37 1.63 3.05
N PRO A 222 -5.14 0.67 2.13
CA PRO A 222 -3.87 -0.02 2.00
C PRO A 222 -2.79 0.88 1.41
N TYR A 223 -1.59 0.88 2.01
CA TYR A 223 -0.43 1.61 1.48
C TYR A 223 0.41 0.71 0.58
N VAL A 224 0.75 1.25 -0.59
CA VAL A 224 1.38 0.52 -1.70
C VAL A 224 2.64 1.23 -2.19
N ILE A 225 3.51 0.49 -2.87
CA ILE A 225 4.62 1.06 -3.62
C ILE A 225 4.13 1.37 -5.03
N VAL A 226 4.36 2.60 -5.49
CA VAL A 226 3.99 3.02 -6.86
C VAL A 226 5.17 2.79 -7.80
N LEU A 227 4.92 2.18 -8.96
CA LEU A 227 5.94 1.86 -9.98
C LEU A 227 5.49 2.32 -11.37
N PRO A 228 6.42 2.53 -12.33
CA PRO A 228 6.06 2.81 -13.71
C PRO A 228 5.21 1.70 -14.30
N LYS A 229 4.20 2.07 -15.11
CA LYS A 229 3.37 1.09 -15.83
C LYS A 229 4.18 0.17 -16.74
N GLN A 230 5.43 0.49 -17.08
CA GLN A 230 6.27 -0.31 -17.98
C GLN A 230 7.41 -1.05 -17.26
N ALA A 231 7.32 -1.20 -15.93
CA ALA A 231 8.33 -1.90 -15.13
C ALA A 231 7.79 -3.19 -14.47
N PRO A 232 7.33 -4.20 -15.24
CA PRO A 232 6.74 -5.42 -14.67
C PRO A 232 7.76 -6.28 -13.90
N LYS A 233 9.02 -6.37 -14.35
CA LYS A 233 10.03 -7.20 -13.67
C LYS A 233 10.44 -6.58 -12.34
N LEU A 234 10.53 -5.24 -12.29
CA LEU A 234 10.75 -4.55 -11.02
C LEU A 234 9.58 -4.75 -10.06
N ALA A 235 8.33 -4.69 -10.54
CA ALA A 235 7.15 -4.95 -9.72
C ALA A 235 7.19 -6.35 -9.11
N ASP A 236 7.38 -7.39 -9.92
CA ASP A 236 7.48 -8.78 -9.46
C ASP A 236 8.60 -8.94 -8.41
N ALA A 237 9.78 -8.34 -8.66
CA ALA A 237 10.90 -8.41 -7.72
C ALA A 237 10.62 -7.68 -6.39
N ILE A 238 9.91 -6.55 -6.42
CA ILE A 238 9.49 -5.84 -5.21
C ILE A 238 8.42 -6.64 -4.46
N ASP A 239 7.46 -7.24 -5.14
CA ASP A 239 6.43 -8.08 -4.51
C ASP A 239 7.05 -9.33 -3.86
N ASP A 240 8.01 -9.98 -4.52
CA ASP A 240 8.78 -11.09 -3.93
C ASP A 240 9.54 -10.63 -2.66
N ALA A 241 10.18 -9.46 -2.72
CA ALA A 241 10.89 -8.89 -1.58
C ALA A 241 9.93 -8.56 -0.41
N LEU A 242 8.79 -7.93 -0.69
CA LEU A 242 7.76 -7.62 0.30
C LEU A 242 7.19 -8.89 0.94
N THR A 243 6.92 -9.92 0.14
CA THR A 243 6.44 -11.22 0.64
C THR A 243 7.44 -11.82 1.61
N ALA A 244 8.72 -11.80 1.25
CA ALA A 244 9.78 -12.29 2.13
C ALA A 244 9.89 -11.45 3.42
N ILE A 245 9.84 -10.11 3.31
CA ILE A 245 9.86 -9.19 4.47
C ILE A 245 8.71 -9.45 5.45
N MET A 246 7.52 -9.76 4.91
CA MET A 246 6.33 -10.02 5.71
C MET A 246 6.35 -11.39 6.40
N THR A 247 7.02 -12.37 5.80
CA THR A 247 6.97 -13.78 6.24
C THR A 247 8.14 -14.18 7.13
N ASP A 248 9.29 -13.50 7.05
CA ASP A 248 10.48 -13.84 7.85
C ASP A 248 10.63 -13.01 9.15
N GLY A 249 9.65 -12.14 9.44
CA GLY A 249 9.62 -11.30 10.64
C GLY A 249 10.38 -9.98 10.49
N ALA A 250 11.01 -9.69 9.34
CA ALA A 250 11.67 -8.41 9.11
C ALA A 250 10.68 -7.24 9.20
N TRP A 251 9.45 -7.38 8.69
CA TRP A 251 8.43 -6.33 8.83
C TRP A 251 8.13 -6.02 10.29
N ASP A 252 7.96 -7.04 11.14
CA ASP A 252 7.67 -6.85 12.58
C ASP A 252 8.82 -6.10 13.26
N ALA A 253 10.07 -6.46 12.92
CA ALA A 253 11.24 -5.78 13.43
C ALA A 253 11.34 -4.33 12.92
N LEU A 254 10.97 -4.06 11.67
CA LEU A 254 10.92 -2.70 11.12
C LEU A 254 9.85 -1.88 11.87
N ALA A 255 8.61 -2.37 11.93
CA ALA A 255 7.47 -1.69 12.54
C ALA A 255 7.68 -1.40 14.03
N ALA A 256 8.24 -2.35 14.79
CA ALA A 256 8.49 -2.19 16.23
C ALA A 256 9.47 -1.04 16.58
N ARG A 257 10.25 -0.54 15.61
CA ARG A 257 11.13 0.63 15.81
C ARG A 257 10.38 1.96 15.74
N TYR A 258 9.18 1.96 15.17
CA TYR A 258 8.41 3.16 14.87
C TYR A 258 7.07 3.21 15.60
N PHE A 259 6.48 2.05 15.88
CA PHE A 259 5.17 1.94 16.50
C PHE A 259 5.26 1.26 17.87
N PRO A 260 4.87 1.95 18.96
CA PRO A 260 4.76 1.35 20.28
C PRO A 260 3.76 0.20 20.38
N ASN A 261 2.71 0.23 19.55
CA ASN A 261 1.74 -0.85 19.41
C ASN A 261 1.80 -1.40 17.97
N PRO A 262 1.83 -2.73 17.75
CA PRO A 262 1.92 -3.30 16.41
C PRO A 262 0.75 -2.82 15.52
N PRO A 263 1.03 -2.17 14.37
CA PRO A 263 -0.03 -1.80 13.42
C PRO A 263 -0.58 -3.03 12.71
N LEU A 264 -1.69 -2.84 11.98
CA LEU A 264 -2.24 -3.93 11.17
C LEU A 264 -1.32 -4.24 9.99
N LYS A 265 -1.10 -5.54 9.78
CA LYS A 265 -0.51 -6.04 8.54
C LYS A 265 -1.58 -6.09 7.46
N PRO A 266 -1.23 -5.77 6.21
CA PRO A 266 -2.14 -6.00 5.09
C PRO A 266 -2.41 -7.49 4.91
N VAL A 267 -3.61 -7.80 4.43
CA VAL A 267 -3.96 -9.17 4.07
C VAL A 267 -3.23 -9.53 2.78
N ILE A 268 -2.19 -10.35 2.87
CA ILE A 268 -1.51 -10.90 1.70
C ILE A 268 -2.46 -11.89 1.03
N SER A 269 -2.99 -11.53 -0.13
CA SER A 269 -3.71 -12.49 -0.97
C SER A 269 -2.69 -13.47 -1.54
N ASN A 270 -2.64 -14.68 -0.98
CA ASN A 270 -2.00 -15.78 -1.68
C ASN A 270 -2.80 -16.01 -2.97
N GLN A 271 -2.21 -15.70 -4.13
CA GLN A 271 -2.78 -16.05 -5.43
C GLN A 271 -2.92 -17.56 -5.58
#